data_AF-A0A1S7P1D9-F1
#
_entry.id   AF-A0A1S7P1D9-F1
#
_cell.length_a   1.000
_cell.length_b   1.000
_cell.length_c   1.000
_cell.angle_alpha   90.00
_cell.angle_beta   90.00
_cell.angle_gamma   90.00
#
_symmetry.space_group_name_H-M   'P 1'
#
loop_
_entity.id
_entity.type
_entity.pdbx_description
1 polymer ?
#
loop_
_entity_poly.entity_id
_entity_poly.type
_entity_poly.pdbx_seq_one_letter_code
_entity_poly.pdbx_strand_id
1 'polypeptide(L)'
;MYWYISILPPAAQSTLCDTALLIGFLEGQPQLRRRNAVSFGSADGQPWIDITIVKGTAESNWSSNGTFISQFNRVEIVCTDDERQEFYVEISTKIADFLQWRLVTQDDA
;
A
#
# COMPACT_ATOMS: atom_id res chain seq x y z
N MET A 1 14.90 7.63 -9.29
CA MET A 1 14.35 6.32 -9.72
C MET A 1 13.03 6.12 -8.96
N TYR A 2 12.23 5.09 -9.26
CA TYR A 2 11.07 4.76 -8.42
C TYR A 2 11.40 3.57 -7.54
N TRP A 3 10.93 3.59 -6.30
CA TRP A 3 11.04 2.48 -5.37
C TRP A 3 9.66 1.85 -5.19
N TYR A 4 9.60 0.53 -5.38
CA TYR A 4 8.37 -0.24 -5.32
C TYR A 4 8.37 -1.12 -4.08
N ILE A 5 7.31 -1.00 -3.28
CA ILE A 5 7.10 -1.78 -2.07
C ILE A 5 5.72 -2.43 -2.16
N SER A 6 5.67 -3.75 -2.01
CA SER A 6 4.44 -4.50 -1.90
C SER A 6 4.23 -4.96 -0.46
N ILE A 7 3.00 -4.82 0.05
CA ILE A 7 2.59 -5.40 1.34
C ILE A 7 1.67 -6.58 1.06
N LEU A 8 2.11 -7.76 1.47
CA LEU A 8 1.48 -9.04 1.12
C LEU A 8 1.12 -9.84 2.38
N PRO A 9 0.03 -10.61 2.37
CA PRO A 9 -0.30 -11.49 3.48
C PRO A 9 0.79 -12.55 3.72
N PRO A 10 0.92 -13.05 4.96
CA PRO A 10 1.96 -14.02 5.34
C PRO A 10 1.78 -15.40 4.69
N ALA A 11 0.55 -15.78 4.30
CA ALA A 11 0.25 -16.97 3.50
C ALA A 11 -0.27 -16.56 2.12
N ALA A 12 0.25 -17.21 1.07
CA ALA A 12 0.00 -16.82 -0.32
C ALA A 12 -1.49 -16.61 -0.64
N GLN A 13 -1.84 -15.35 -0.97
CA GLN A 13 -3.02 -14.85 -1.68
C GLN A 13 -4.43 -15.18 -1.15
N SER A 14 -4.58 -16.13 -0.22
CA SER A 14 -5.89 -16.59 0.29
C SER A 14 -6.42 -15.74 1.44
N THR A 15 -5.56 -14.96 2.09
CA THR A 15 -5.97 -14.03 3.14
C THR A 15 -6.54 -12.77 2.50
N LEU A 16 -7.86 -12.61 2.61
CA LEU A 16 -8.58 -11.41 2.21
C LEU A 16 -8.83 -10.54 3.46
N CYS A 17 -8.58 -9.24 3.34
CA CYS A 17 -8.89 -8.25 4.35
C CYS A 17 -10.00 -7.30 3.85
N ASP A 18 -10.79 -6.75 4.76
CA ASP A 18 -11.82 -5.76 4.45
C ASP A 18 -11.16 -4.42 4.08
N THR A 19 -11.45 -3.94 2.87
CA THR A 19 -10.89 -2.69 2.35
C THR A 19 -11.28 -1.48 3.20
N ALA A 20 -12.46 -1.47 3.80
CA ALA A 20 -12.91 -0.35 4.65
C ALA A 20 -12.04 -0.18 5.90
N LEU A 21 -11.52 -1.28 6.47
CA LEU A 21 -10.63 -1.24 7.64
C LEU A 21 -9.32 -0.53 7.29
N LEU A 22 -8.70 -0.89 6.16
CA LEU A 22 -7.46 -0.27 5.72
C LEU A 22 -7.67 1.19 5.33
N ILE A 23 -8.78 1.52 4.64
CA ILE A 23 -9.11 2.92 4.31
C ILE A 23 -9.19 3.76 5.59
N GLY A 24 -9.92 3.29 6.62
CA GLY A 24 -10.05 4.02 7.89
C GLY A 24 -8.71 4.23 8.58
N PHE A 25 -7.83 3.23 8.55
CA PHE A 25 -6.47 3.35 9.08
C PHE A 25 -5.63 4.40 8.32
N LEU A 26 -5.70 4.39 6.98
CA LEU A 26 -4.95 5.31 6.12
C LEU A 26 -5.48 6.75 6.23
N GLU A 27 -6.79 6.95 6.37
CA GLU A 27 -7.41 8.26 6.61
C GLU A 27 -6.99 8.87 7.95
N GLY A 28 -6.60 8.03 8.92
CA GLY A 28 -6.04 8.47 10.20
C GLY A 28 -4.58 8.95 10.12
N GLN A 29 -3.87 8.74 9.00
CA GLN A 29 -2.47 9.13 8.88
C GLN A 29 -2.35 10.57 8.37
N PRO A 30 -1.74 11.50 9.15
CA PRO A 30 -1.63 12.90 8.73
C PRO A 30 -0.74 13.11 7.50
N GLN A 31 0.13 12.15 7.18
CA GLN A 31 1.01 12.18 6.02
C GLN A 31 0.30 11.85 4.71
N LEU A 32 -0.93 11.32 4.76
CA LEU A 32 -1.63 10.77 3.62
C LEU A 32 -2.91 11.56 3.29
N ARG A 33 -3.26 11.55 2.01
CA ARG A 33 -4.53 12.06 1.48
C ARG A 33 -5.13 11.06 0.53
N ARG A 34 -6.43 10.81 0.69
CA ARG A 34 -7.19 9.93 -0.19
C ARG A 34 -7.29 10.55 -1.58
N ARG A 35 -6.93 9.78 -2.62
CA ARG A 35 -7.02 10.18 -4.03
C ARG A 35 -8.28 9.67 -4.70
N ASN A 36 -8.67 8.43 -4.42
CA ASN A 36 -9.91 7.83 -4.90
C ASN A 36 -10.44 6.77 -3.91
N ALA A 37 -11.32 5.87 -4.35
CA ALA A 37 -11.94 4.91 -3.46
C ALA A 37 -10.95 3.94 -2.81
N VAL A 38 -9.83 3.65 -3.46
CA VAL A 38 -8.85 2.60 -3.08
C VAL A 38 -7.40 3.05 -3.18
N SER A 39 -7.14 4.36 -3.36
CA SER A 39 -5.78 4.87 -3.39
C SER A 39 -5.60 6.15 -2.59
N PHE A 40 -4.37 6.31 -2.09
CA PHE A 40 -3.90 7.42 -1.29
C PHE A 40 -2.60 7.95 -1.89
N GLY A 41 -2.32 9.22 -1.64
CA GLY A 41 -0.99 9.76 -1.88
C GLY A 41 -0.56 10.69 -0.77
N SER A 42 0.55 11.37 -1.00
CA SER A 42 1.13 12.33 -0.06
C SER A 42 0.16 13.47 0.27
N ALA A 43 0.11 13.86 1.54
CA ALA A 43 -0.41 15.16 1.94
C ALA A 43 0.52 16.30 1.47
N ASP A 44 0.01 17.53 1.49
CA ASP A 44 0.78 18.71 1.08
C ASP A 44 2.08 18.84 1.89
N GLY A 45 3.20 19.07 1.19
CA GLY A 45 4.52 19.21 1.80
C GLY A 45 5.22 17.89 2.19
N GLN A 46 4.56 16.74 1.99
CA GLN A 46 5.16 15.42 2.22
C GLN A 46 5.85 14.88 0.96
N PRO A 47 6.81 13.93 1.11
CA PRO A 47 7.43 13.24 -0.02
C PRO A 47 6.39 12.53 -0.88
N TRP A 48 6.60 12.46 -2.19
CA TRP A 48 5.63 11.87 -3.11
C TRP A 48 5.51 10.36 -2.87
N ILE A 49 4.27 9.93 -2.61
CA ILE A 49 3.90 8.52 -2.45
C ILE A 49 2.57 8.29 -3.18
N ASP A 50 2.42 7.12 -3.77
CA ASP A 50 1.15 6.58 -4.24
C ASP A 50 0.95 5.19 -3.63
N ILE A 51 -0.17 5.02 -2.93
CA ILE A 51 -0.57 3.78 -2.27
C ILE A 51 -1.85 3.31 -2.94
N THR A 52 -1.85 2.10 -3.49
CA THR A 52 -3.03 1.51 -4.11
C THR A 52 -3.39 0.18 -3.44
N ILE A 53 -4.63 0.08 -2.98
CA ILE A 53 -5.22 -1.12 -2.40
C ILE A 53 -5.78 -1.97 -3.54
N VAL A 54 -5.30 -3.22 -3.69
CA VAL A 54 -5.65 -4.06 -4.84
C VAL A 54 -5.96 -5.50 -4.44
N LYS A 55 -6.75 -6.16 -5.28
CA LYS A 55 -6.95 -7.61 -5.21
C LYS A 55 -6.11 -8.27 -6.30
N GLY A 56 -5.03 -8.92 -5.91
CA GLY A 56 -4.21 -9.76 -6.76
C GLY A 56 -4.87 -11.11 -7.05
N THR A 57 -4.52 -11.66 -8.21
CA THR A 57 -4.91 -12.99 -8.70
C THR A 57 -3.96 -14.08 -8.20
N ALA A 58 -4.29 -15.34 -8.50
CA ALA A 58 -3.45 -16.50 -8.21
C ALA A 58 -2.01 -16.38 -8.77
N GLU A 59 -1.87 -15.72 -9.92
CA GLU A 59 -0.61 -15.53 -10.63
C GLU A 59 0.13 -14.27 -10.17
N SER A 60 -0.29 -13.66 -9.06
CA SER A 60 0.19 -12.36 -8.57
C SER A 60 -0.06 -11.17 -9.51
N ASN A 61 -0.81 -11.35 -10.59
CA ASN A 61 -1.28 -10.26 -11.45
C ASN A 61 -2.33 -9.43 -10.71
N TRP A 62 -2.33 -8.12 -10.92
CA TRP A 62 -3.32 -7.21 -10.36
C TRP A 62 -3.53 -6.01 -11.30
N SER A 63 -4.68 -5.37 -11.16
CA SER A 63 -4.95 -4.08 -11.79
C SER A 63 -5.93 -3.30 -10.91
N SER A 64 -5.91 -1.98 -11.03
CA SER A 64 -6.88 -1.11 -10.37
C SER A 64 -7.27 0.02 -11.32
N ASN A 65 -8.55 0.34 -11.32
CA ASN A 65 -9.12 1.51 -12.00
C ASN A 65 -9.56 2.58 -10.98
N GLY A 66 -9.18 2.45 -9.71
CA GLY A 66 -9.55 3.37 -8.63
C GLY A 66 -10.98 3.22 -8.09
N THR A 67 -11.73 2.22 -8.55
CA THR A 67 -13.07 1.90 -8.00
C THR A 67 -12.97 1.10 -6.70
N PHE A 68 -14.00 1.20 -5.86
CA PHE A 68 -14.06 0.47 -4.60
C PHE A 68 -14.11 -1.04 -4.83
N ILE A 69 -13.29 -1.77 -4.08
CA ILE A 69 -13.37 -3.22 -3.91
C ILE A 69 -13.66 -3.52 -2.45
N SER A 70 -14.47 -4.54 -2.15
CA SER A 70 -14.84 -4.87 -0.77
C SER A 70 -13.74 -5.58 -0.01
N GLN A 71 -12.88 -6.32 -0.71
CA GLN A 71 -11.81 -7.11 -0.12
C GLN A 71 -10.55 -7.03 -0.97
N PHE A 72 -9.40 -7.06 -0.29
CA PHE A 72 -8.08 -6.97 -0.90
C PHE A 72 -7.13 -8.01 -0.29
N ASN A 73 -6.04 -8.30 -0.98
CA ASN A 73 -4.97 -9.19 -0.53
C ASN A 73 -3.57 -8.65 -0.88
N ARG A 74 -3.48 -7.38 -1.27
CA ARG A 74 -2.24 -6.73 -1.68
C ARG A 74 -2.38 -5.20 -1.56
N VAL A 75 -1.31 -4.56 -1.09
CA VAL A 75 -1.16 -3.10 -1.14
C VAL A 75 0.12 -2.80 -1.89
N GLU A 76 0.03 -1.92 -2.88
CA GLU A 76 1.17 -1.49 -3.69
C GLU A 76 1.52 -0.06 -3.33
N ILE A 77 2.80 0.19 -3.14
CA ILE A 77 3.33 1.51 -2.81
C ILE A 77 4.39 1.84 -3.85
N VAL A 78 4.22 3.00 -4.48
CA VAL A 78 5.21 3.60 -5.37
C VAL A 78 5.68 4.91 -4.74
N CYS A 79 6.98 5.03 -4.55
CA CYS A 79 7.61 6.22 -4.01
C CYS A 79 8.82 6.65 -4.84
N THR A 80 9.30 7.87 -4.59
CA THR A 80 10.58 8.29 -5.16
C THR A 80 11.72 7.58 -4.44
N ASP A 81 12.68 7.08 -5.23
CA ASP A 81 13.96 6.61 -4.71
C ASP A 81 14.86 7.82 -4.48
N ASP A 82 14.71 8.46 -3.32
CA ASP A 82 15.44 9.67 -2.91
C ASP A 82 15.85 9.65 -1.42
N GLU A 83 16.47 10.73 -0.95
CA GLU A 83 17.04 10.85 0.41
C GLU A 83 16.05 10.66 1.57
N ARG A 84 14.75 10.56 1.30
CA ARG A 84 13.70 10.39 2.33
C ARG A 84 13.19 8.95 2.45
N GLN A 85 14.03 7.96 2.14
CA GLN A 85 13.70 6.54 2.30
C GLN A 85 13.10 6.18 3.67
N GLU A 86 13.56 6.81 4.76
CA GLU A 86 13.02 6.61 6.11
C GLU A 86 11.52 6.87 6.21
N PHE A 87 11.00 7.89 5.51
CA PHE A 87 9.57 8.20 5.47
C PHE A 87 8.77 7.07 4.81
N TYR A 88 9.28 6.53 3.69
CA TYR A 88 8.63 5.44 2.96
C TYR A 88 8.67 4.13 3.76
N VAL A 89 9.79 3.84 4.43
CA VAL A 89 9.92 2.71 5.35
C VAL A 89 8.95 2.84 6.53
N GLU A 90 8.84 4.01 7.15
CA GLU A 90 7.95 4.24 8.28
C GLU A 90 6.48 4.00 7.91
N ILE A 91 6.01 4.62 6.82
CA ILE A 91 4.61 4.47 6.38
C ILE A 91 4.32 3.03 5.96
N SER A 92 5.20 2.41 5.18
CA SER A 92 5.01 1.04 4.72
C SER A 92 5.02 0.03 5.88
N THR A 93 5.89 0.23 6.88
CA THR A 93 5.94 -0.57 8.11
C THR A 93 4.67 -0.41 8.94
N LYS A 94 4.18 0.82 9.13
CA LYS A 94 2.90 1.05 9.85
C LYS A 94 1.73 0.32 9.20
N ILE A 95 1.66 0.31 7.87
CA ILE A 95 0.61 -0.39 7.13
C ILE A 95 0.77 -1.91 7.29
N ALA A 96 2.00 -2.42 7.13
CA ALA A 96 2.31 -3.83 7.28
C ALA A 96 1.99 -4.34 8.70
N ASP A 97 2.38 -3.59 9.73
CA ASP A 97 2.09 -3.89 11.13
C ASP A 97 0.59 -3.85 11.41
N PHE A 98 -0.14 -2.84 10.92
CA PHE A 98 -1.59 -2.79 11.09
C PHE A 98 -2.29 -4.03 10.49
N LEU A 99 -1.80 -4.51 9.35
CA LEU A 99 -2.35 -5.68 8.67
C LEU A 99 -1.78 -7.01 9.20
N GLN A 100 -0.69 -6.98 9.97
CA GLN A 100 0.14 -8.15 10.30
C GLN A 100 0.65 -8.88 9.04
N TRP A 101 1.05 -8.10 8.03
CA TRP A 101 1.49 -8.54 6.71
C TRP A 101 2.98 -8.31 6.52
N ARG A 102 3.57 -8.93 5.48
CA ARG A 102 4.99 -8.78 5.16
C ARG A 102 5.20 -7.65 4.16
N LEU A 103 6.29 -6.90 4.36
CA LEU A 103 6.87 -6.01 3.35
C LEU A 103 7.73 -6.82 2.38
N VAL A 104 7.61 -6.50 1.09
CA VAL A 104 8.45 -7.04 0.02
C VAL A 104 8.91 -5.87 -0.83
N THR A 105 10.23 -5.66 -0.92
CA THR A 105 10.80 -4.63 -1.78
C THR A 105 11.23 -5.24 -3.12
N GLN A 106 11.45 -4.39 -4.13
CA GLN A 106 11.94 -4.86 -5.43
C GLN A 106 13.29 -5.60 -5.36
N ASP A 107 14.14 -5.31 -4.37
CA ASP A 107 15.42 -6.00 -4.17
C ASP A 107 15.26 -7.39 -3.50
N ASP A 108 14.09 -7.68 -2.92
CA ASP A 108 13.77 -8.96 -2.28
C ASP A 108 13.12 -9.98 -3.26
N ALA A 109 12.92 -9.60 -4.53
CA ALA A 109 12.16 -10.35 -5.54
C ALA A 109 13.04 -11.12 -6.53
#